data_AF-A0A3Q7XEJ3-F1
#
_entry.id   AF-A0A3Q7XEJ3-F1
#
_cell.length_a   1.000
_cell.length_b   1.000
_cell.length_c   1.000
_cell.angle_alpha   90.00
_cell.angle_beta   90.00
_cell.angle_gamma   90.00
#
_symmetry.space_group_name_H-M   'P 1'
#
loop_
_entity.id
_entity.type
_entity.pdbx_description
1 polymer ?
#
loop_
_entity_poly.entity_id
_entity_poly.type
_entity_poly.pdbx_seq_one_letter_code
_entity_poly.pdbx_strand_id
1 'polypeptide(L)'
;MRLQPTIEQMQDYSIICSSCDTEQDVQQYCINCGVCMGKYFCGICKFFDDDISKQQYHCDECGICRTGGKDNFFHCKICGCCYSKVIKDGHHCVERAMHHNCPICFEYLFDTLREITVLPCGHTIHFECVKEMEQHHRYSCPVCSKSICDMSSVWKNLDQVISTTPMPITYKNKMVWILCNDCGVNSNVQFHIVAHKCLSCNSYNTRQIQGVPSSSCSSRVEETVR
;
A
#
# COMPACT_ATOMS: atom_id res chain seq x y z
N MET A 1 -31.52 7.15 14.15
CA MET A 1 -31.92 7.45 12.75
C MET A 1 -32.05 6.15 11.98
N ARG A 2 -32.98 6.06 11.02
CA ARG A 2 -33.00 4.99 10.00
C ARG A 2 -32.95 5.62 8.60
N LEU A 3 -32.10 5.09 7.72
CA LEU A 3 -32.00 5.49 6.30
C LEU A 3 -32.99 4.67 5.48
N GLN A 4 -33.74 5.30 4.58
CA GLN A 4 -34.57 4.60 3.60
C GLN A 4 -34.23 5.08 2.18
N PRO A 5 -33.94 4.15 1.24
CA PRO A 5 -33.85 4.50 -0.17
C PRO A 5 -35.25 4.72 -0.74
N THR A 6 -35.45 5.81 -1.47
CA THR A 6 -36.68 6.06 -2.23
C THR A 6 -36.67 5.23 -3.52
N ILE A 7 -37.81 4.65 -3.86
CA ILE A 7 -38.01 3.82 -5.05
C ILE A 7 -38.41 4.74 -6.20
N GLU A 8 -37.47 5.49 -6.77
CA GLU A 8 -37.56 6.08 -8.11
C GLU A 8 -36.24 6.76 -8.48
N GLN A 9 -35.91 6.76 -9.76
CA GLN A 9 -34.56 7.01 -10.27
C GLN A 9 -34.11 8.46 -10.04
N MET A 10 -33.08 8.62 -9.20
CA MET A 10 -32.30 9.81 -8.78
C MET A 10 -32.36 9.94 -7.25
N GLN A 11 -31.26 9.56 -6.59
CA GLN A 11 -31.21 9.10 -5.20
C GLN A 11 -31.40 10.24 -4.17
N ASP A 12 -32.63 10.68 -3.98
CA ASP A 12 -33.05 11.46 -2.82
C ASP A 12 -33.23 10.49 -1.63
N TYR A 13 -32.33 10.59 -0.65
CA TYR A 13 -32.40 9.76 0.55
C TYR A 13 -33.22 10.52 1.59
N SER A 14 -34.24 9.87 2.16
CA SER A 14 -34.95 10.38 3.34
C SER A 14 -34.42 9.69 4.60
N ILE A 15 -34.55 10.39 5.73
CA ILE A 15 -34.23 9.87 7.05
C ILE A 15 -35.44 9.99 7.97
N ILE A 16 -35.57 9.04 8.89
CA ILE A 16 -36.61 9.07 9.91
C ILE A 16 -35.99 9.41 11.26
N CYS A 17 -36.49 10.48 11.88
CA CYS A 17 -36.13 10.87 13.23
C CYS A 17 -36.56 9.78 14.23
N SER A 18 -35.62 9.18 14.96
CA SER A 18 -35.95 8.13 15.93
C SER A 18 -36.60 8.63 17.23
N SER A 19 -36.73 9.96 17.41
CA SER A 19 -37.34 10.56 18.60
C SER A 19 -38.79 10.99 18.39
N CYS A 20 -39.20 11.31 17.15
CA CYS A 20 -40.55 11.81 16.84
C CYS A 20 -41.15 11.24 15.54
N ASP A 21 -40.48 10.25 14.94
CA ASP A 21 -40.90 9.53 13.73
C ASP A 21 -41.16 10.41 12.49
N THR A 22 -40.70 11.66 12.50
CA THR A 22 -40.77 12.55 11.35
C THR A 22 -39.82 12.06 10.25
N GLU A 23 -40.38 11.79 9.08
CA GLU A 23 -39.63 11.60 7.83
C GLU A 23 -39.24 12.96 7.25
N GLN A 24 -37.99 13.10 6.81
CA GLN A 24 -37.43 14.37 6.36
C GLN A 24 -36.21 14.15 5.45
N ASP A 25 -35.81 15.22 4.75
CA ASP A 25 -34.54 15.27 4.04
C ASP A 25 -33.33 15.13 4.99
N VAL A 26 -32.24 14.60 4.44
CA VAL A 26 -30.97 14.40 5.16
C VAL A 26 -30.41 15.74 5.63
N GLN A 27 -30.44 15.95 6.95
CA GLN A 27 -29.85 17.10 7.61
C GLN A 27 -29.52 16.76 9.07
N GLN A 28 -28.71 17.58 9.73
CA GLN A 28 -28.21 17.29 11.08
C GLN A 28 -29.29 17.33 12.18
N TYR A 29 -30.31 18.16 12.01
CA TYR A 29 -31.34 18.40 13.02
C TYR A 29 -32.72 17.94 12.53
N CYS A 30 -33.56 17.44 13.43
CA CYS A 30 -34.94 17.12 13.07
C CYS A 30 -35.73 18.38 12.74
N ILE A 31 -36.47 18.40 11.62
CA ILE A 31 -37.29 19.55 11.21
C ILE A 31 -38.49 19.78 12.14
N ASN A 32 -38.95 18.72 12.81
CA ASN A 32 -40.13 18.78 13.67
C ASN A 32 -39.74 18.99 15.15
N CYS A 33 -38.89 18.13 15.71
CA CYS A 33 -38.54 18.19 17.13
C CYS A 33 -37.19 18.85 17.45
N GLY A 34 -36.40 19.24 16.45
CA GLY A 34 -35.12 19.93 16.63
C GLY A 34 -33.98 19.09 17.21
N VAL A 35 -34.18 17.78 17.45
CA VAL A 35 -33.13 16.91 18.02
C VAL A 35 -31.92 16.83 17.07
N CYS A 36 -30.72 16.91 17.63
CA CYS A 36 -29.47 16.67 16.90
C CYS A 36 -29.33 15.17 16.62
N MET A 37 -29.25 14.79 15.34
CA MET A 37 -29.18 13.38 14.91
C MET A 37 -27.74 12.84 14.83
N GLY A 38 -26.75 13.72 14.98
CA GLY A 38 -25.33 13.37 15.02
C GLY A 38 -24.49 14.61 15.31
N LYS A 39 -23.64 14.56 16.33
CA LYS A 39 -22.76 15.69 16.67
C LYS A 39 -21.81 16.07 15.51
N TYR A 40 -21.31 15.06 14.79
CA TYR A 40 -20.70 15.22 13.48
C TYR A 40 -21.71 14.82 12.41
N PHE A 41 -21.86 15.68 11.40
CA PHE A 41 -22.70 15.44 10.23
C PHE A 41 -21.93 15.78 8.96
N CYS A 42 -21.98 14.89 7.97
CA CYS A 42 -21.50 15.15 6.62
C CYS A 42 -22.64 14.99 5.63
N GLY A 43 -23.10 16.10 5.04
CA GLY A 43 -24.18 16.10 4.05
C GLY A 43 -23.80 15.40 2.73
N ILE A 44 -22.52 15.47 2.33
CA ILE A 44 -22.02 14.83 1.11
C ILE A 44 -22.10 13.31 1.23
N CYS A 45 -21.59 12.76 2.34
CA CYS A 45 -21.61 11.31 2.59
C CYS A 45 -22.91 10.83 3.25
N LYS A 46 -23.83 11.74 3.61
CA LYS A 46 -25.06 11.45 4.37
C LYS A 46 -24.75 10.68 5.67
N PHE A 47 -23.66 11.07 6.34
CA PHE A 47 -23.07 10.35 7.47
C PHE A 47 -23.26 11.13 8.78
N PHE A 48 -23.56 10.39 9.85
CA PHE A 48 -23.83 10.90 11.19
C PHE A 48 -22.98 10.12 12.21
N ASP A 49 -22.34 10.81 13.14
CA ASP A 49 -21.58 10.20 14.24
C ASP A 49 -21.65 11.10 15.48
N ASP A 50 -21.88 10.52 16.65
CA ASP A 50 -21.92 11.27 17.91
C ASP A 50 -20.57 11.35 18.61
N ASP A 51 -19.61 10.51 18.21
CA ASP A 51 -18.29 10.47 18.81
C ASP A 51 -17.33 11.45 18.12
N ILE A 52 -17.37 12.72 18.54
CA ILE A 52 -16.49 13.77 18.05
C ILE A 52 -15.00 13.57 18.38
N SER A 53 -14.67 12.62 19.29
CA SER A 53 -13.27 12.36 19.65
C SER A 53 -12.46 11.76 18.49
N LYS A 54 -13.14 11.12 17.53
CA LYS A 54 -12.52 10.59 16.31
C LYS A 54 -12.06 11.69 15.35
N GLN A 55 -12.45 12.96 15.57
CA GLN A 55 -12.09 14.11 14.74
C GLN A 55 -12.36 13.83 13.25
N GLN A 56 -13.60 13.49 12.93
CA GLN A 56 -14.05 13.18 11.57
C GLN A 56 -13.90 14.40 10.67
N TYR A 57 -13.59 14.16 9.40
CA TYR A 57 -13.60 15.19 8.36
C TYR A 57 -13.91 14.59 7.00
N HIS A 58 -14.55 15.36 6.11
CA HIS A 58 -14.72 14.95 4.71
C HIS A 58 -13.46 15.31 3.92
N CYS A 59 -12.98 14.37 3.10
CA CYS A 59 -11.94 14.63 2.11
C CYS A 59 -12.58 14.73 0.73
N ASP A 60 -12.66 15.94 0.19
CA ASP A 60 -13.31 16.21 -1.11
C ASP A 60 -12.66 15.41 -2.25
N GLU A 61 -11.33 15.24 -2.20
CA GLU A 61 -10.58 14.49 -3.24
C GLU A 61 -10.80 12.98 -3.16
N CYS A 62 -11.12 12.43 -1.98
CA CYS A 62 -11.50 11.02 -1.85
C CYS A 62 -13.01 10.77 -1.98
N GLY A 63 -13.84 11.80 -1.77
CA GLY A 63 -15.30 11.67 -1.72
C GLY A 63 -15.85 10.92 -0.49
N ILE A 64 -15.03 10.68 0.53
CA ILE A 64 -15.41 9.93 1.75
C ILE A 64 -14.98 10.65 3.03
N CYS A 65 -15.71 10.38 4.12
CA CYS A 65 -15.30 10.81 5.45
C CYS A 65 -14.11 10.00 5.96
N ARG A 66 -13.18 10.68 6.63
CA ARG A 66 -12.00 10.14 7.30
C ARG A 66 -12.02 10.55 8.77
N THR A 67 -11.13 9.97 9.57
CA THR A 67 -10.96 10.25 11.00
C THR A 67 -9.52 10.71 11.29
N GLY A 68 -9.29 11.26 12.49
CA GLY A 68 -7.97 11.68 12.97
C GLY A 68 -7.66 13.17 12.78
N GLY A 69 -8.62 13.97 12.34
CA GLY A 69 -8.52 15.43 12.23
C GLY A 69 -7.92 15.91 10.90
N LYS A 70 -8.65 16.78 10.18
CA LYS A 70 -8.25 17.30 8.86
C LYS A 70 -6.83 17.87 8.85
N ASP A 71 -6.43 18.52 9.94
CA ASP A 71 -5.12 19.16 10.04
C ASP A 71 -3.96 18.19 10.25
N ASN A 72 -4.21 16.92 10.56
CA ASN A 72 -3.17 15.91 10.74
C ASN A 72 -2.88 15.13 9.45
N PHE A 73 -3.70 15.32 8.40
CA PHE A 73 -3.63 14.56 7.16
C PHE A 73 -3.47 15.46 5.93
N PHE A 74 -2.95 14.89 4.86
CA PHE A 74 -2.95 15.48 3.54
C PHE A 74 -3.40 14.43 2.52
N HIS A 75 -4.03 14.87 1.44
CA HIS A 75 -4.31 13.99 0.31
C HIS A 75 -3.18 14.08 -0.71
N CYS A 76 -2.63 12.93 -1.10
CA CYS A 76 -1.68 12.84 -2.19
C CYS A 76 -2.43 12.55 -3.49
N LYS A 77 -2.48 13.52 -4.41
CA LYS A 77 -3.19 13.40 -5.69
C LYS A 77 -2.68 12.26 -6.58
N ILE A 78 -1.37 11.98 -6.51
CA ILE A 78 -0.75 10.92 -7.32
C ILE A 78 -1.13 9.55 -6.74
N CYS A 79 -1.02 9.37 -5.42
CA CYS A 79 -1.46 8.12 -4.78
C CYS A 79 -2.98 7.95 -4.82
N GLY A 80 -3.74 9.05 -4.83
CA GLY A 80 -5.19 9.07 -4.64
C GLY A 80 -5.61 8.72 -3.21
N CYS A 81 -4.80 9.07 -2.20
CA CYS A 81 -4.96 8.60 -0.82
C CYS A 81 -4.67 9.70 0.22
N CYS A 82 -5.33 9.62 1.37
CA CYS A 82 -5.02 10.46 2.52
C CYS A 82 -3.95 9.81 3.40
N TYR A 83 -2.90 10.56 3.71
CA TYR A 83 -1.82 10.14 4.60
C TYR A 83 -1.63 11.12 5.75
N SER A 84 -1.02 10.66 6.84
CA SER A 84 -0.57 11.54 7.91
C SER A 84 0.45 12.55 7.37
N LYS A 85 0.35 13.82 7.79
CA LYS A 85 1.33 14.86 7.43
C LYS A 85 2.76 14.54 7.85
N VAL A 86 2.95 13.62 8.81
CA VAL A 86 4.28 13.13 9.22
C VAL A 86 5.07 12.56 8.04
N ILE A 87 4.41 11.93 7.06
CA ILE A 87 5.07 11.32 5.91
C ILE A 87 4.97 12.16 4.63
N LYS A 88 4.53 13.43 4.73
CA LYS A 88 4.27 14.28 3.57
C LYS A 88 5.45 14.38 2.62
N ASP A 89 6.64 14.63 3.16
CA ASP A 89 7.85 14.88 2.37
C ASP A 89 8.69 13.61 2.14
N GLY A 90 8.33 12.48 2.76
CA GLY A 90 9.14 11.26 2.76
C GLY A 90 8.44 10.00 2.25
N HIS A 91 7.15 10.06 1.92
CA HIS A 91 6.43 8.88 1.45
C HIS A 91 6.88 8.47 0.03
N HIS A 92 7.03 7.16 -0.19
CA HIS A 92 7.25 6.63 -1.53
C HIS A 92 5.93 6.70 -2.30
N CYS A 93 5.80 7.71 -3.15
CA CYS A 93 4.60 7.97 -3.90
C CYS A 93 4.43 6.95 -5.03
N VAL A 94 3.40 6.12 -4.94
CA VAL A 94 3.03 5.13 -5.96
C VAL A 94 1.67 5.51 -6.50
N GLU A 95 1.56 5.64 -7.82
CA GLU A 95 0.29 6.01 -8.46
C GLU A 95 -0.81 5.02 -8.07
N ARG A 96 -1.96 5.55 -7.65
CA ARG A 96 -3.14 4.74 -7.30
C ARG A 96 -2.84 3.64 -6.27
N ALA A 97 -2.07 3.98 -5.24
CA ALA A 97 -1.56 3.06 -4.22
C ALA A 97 -2.62 2.23 -3.48
N MET A 98 -3.91 2.59 -3.53
CA MET A 98 -5.01 1.82 -2.94
C MET A 98 -6.05 1.34 -3.97
N HIS A 99 -5.94 1.70 -5.26
CA HIS A 99 -6.91 1.30 -6.27
C HIS A 99 -6.50 -0.03 -6.92
N HIS A 100 -6.29 -1.03 -6.08
CA HIS A 100 -6.00 -2.40 -6.47
C HIS A 100 -6.44 -3.36 -5.36
N ASN A 101 -6.46 -4.65 -5.67
CA ASN A 101 -6.78 -5.69 -4.69
C ASN A 101 -5.55 -6.00 -3.84
N CYS A 102 -5.79 -6.32 -2.57
CA CYS A 102 -4.78 -6.88 -1.70
C CYS A 102 -4.18 -8.14 -2.35
N PRO A 103 -2.86 -8.26 -2.49
CA PRO A 103 -2.23 -9.38 -3.18
C PRO A 103 -2.31 -10.72 -2.41
N ILE A 104 -2.82 -10.69 -1.17
CA ILE A 104 -2.95 -11.86 -0.30
C ILE A 104 -4.40 -12.38 -0.30
N CYS A 105 -5.37 -11.54 0.05
CA CYS A 105 -6.78 -11.94 0.15
C CYS A 105 -7.64 -11.58 -1.08
N PHE A 106 -7.08 -10.83 -2.04
CA PHE A 106 -7.77 -10.36 -3.26
C PHE A 106 -8.98 -9.43 -3.03
N GLU A 107 -9.17 -8.92 -1.81
CA GLU A 107 -10.17 -7.89 -1.53
C GLU A 107 -9.69 -6.51 -2.01
N TYR A 108 -10.62 -5.69 -2.49
CA TYR A 108 -10.32 -4.33 -2.94
C TYR A 108 -9.91 -3.44 -1.75
N LEU A 109 -8.84 -2.67 -1.90
CA LEU A 109 -8.23 -1.91 -0.79
C LEU A 109 -8.88 -0.56 -0.53
N PHE A 110 -9.54 0.05 -1.51
CA PHE A 110 -10.00 1.43 -1.39
C PHE A 110 -11.22 1.58 -0.48
N ASP A 111 -12.18 0.66 -0.56
CA ASP A 111 -13.45 0.66 0.17
C ASP A 111 -13.47 -0.29 1.37
N THR A 112 -12.33 -0.94 1.66
CA THR A 112 -12.21 -1.85 2.80
C THR A 112 -12.33 -1.11 4.13
N LEU A 113 -13.02 -1.72 5.09
CA LEU A 113 -13.07 -1.26 6.48
C LEU A 113 -11.91 -1.80 7.32
N ARG A 114 -11.12 -2.71 6.75
CA ARG A 114 -9.97 -3.33 7.43
C ARG A 114 -8.79 -2.38 7.45
N GLU A 115 -7.95 -2.50 8.47
CA GLU A 115 -6.71 -1.73 8.54
C GLU A 115 -5.78 -2.10 7.37
N ILE A 116 -5.19 -1.09 6.77
CA ILE A 116 -4.23 -1.21 5.68
C ILE A 116 -2.87 -0.66 6.12
N THR A 117 -1.81 -1.18 5.53
CA THR A 117 -0.43 -0.76 5.74
C THR A 117 0.24 -0.51 4.39
N VAL A 118 0.95 0.61 4.30
CA VAL A 118 1.87 0.87 3.19
C VAL A 118 3.23 0.27 3.54
N LEU A 119 3.69 -0.67 2.73
CA LEU A 119 5.01 -1.32 2.89
C LEU A 119 6.15 -0.32 2.59
N PRO A 120 7.40 -0.61 2.99
CA PRO A 120 8.56 0.25 2.66
C PRO A 120 8.77 0.47 1.16
N CYS A 121 8.32 -0.47 0.33
CA CYS A 121 8.34 -0.35 -1.13
C CYS A 121 7.18 0.47 -1.72
N GLY A 122 6.28 1.00 -0.90
CA GLY A 122 5.11 1.80 -1.29
C GLY A 122 3.85 1.02 -1.67
N HIS A 123 3.92 -0.31 -1.80
CA HIS A 123 2.73 -1.14 -2.04
C HIS A 123 1.85 -1.25 -0.79
N THR A 124 0.54 -1.21 -0.97
CA THR A 124 -0.43 -1.26 0.12
C THR A 124 -1.00 -2.67 0.27
N ILE A 125 -1.11 -3.17 1.50
CA ILE A 125 -1.66 -4.49 1.84
C ILE A 125 -2.49 -4.34 3.14
N HIS A 126 -3.49 -5.18 3.36
CA HIS A 126 -4.14 -5.25 4.67
C HIS A 126 -3.14 -5.59 5.78
N PHE A 127 -3.28 -4.94 6.94
CA PHE A 127 -2.40 -5.14 8.08
C PHE A 127 -2.40 -6.60 8.57
N GLU A 128 -3.58 -7.22 8.60
CA GLU A 128 -3.71 -8.64 8.97
C GLU A 128 -3.03 -9.58 7.97
N CYS A 129 -3.09 -9.26 6.67
CA CYS A 129 -2.39 -10.03 5.64
C CYS A 129 -0.86 -9.90 5.76
N VAL A 130 -0.35 -8.73 6.20
CA VAL A 130 1.07 -8.59 6.54
C VAL A 130 1.44 -9.48 7.74
N LYS A 131 0.60 -9.51 8.79
CA LYS A 131 0.83 -10.42 9.94
C LYS A 131 0.83 -11.89 9.54
N GLU A 132 -0.06 -12.29 8.63
CA GLU A 132 -0.09 -13.65 8.09
C GLU A 132 1.20 -13.97 7.32
N MET A 133 1.70 -13.04 6.50
CA MET A 133 2.99 -13.18 5.84
C MET A 133 4.14 -13.38 6.85
N GLU A 134 4.17 -12.61 7.93
CA GLU A 134 5.17 -12.75 9.01
C GLU A 134 5.10 -14.12 9.69
N GLN A 135 3.90 -14.62 10.01
CA GLN A 135 3.69 -15.95 10.58
C GLN A 135 4.23 -17.07 9.67
N HIS A 136 4.12 -16.89 8.36
CA HIS A 136 4.65 -17.81 7.35
C HIS A 136 6.09 -17.50 6.92
N HIS A 137 6.80 -16.61 7.63
CA HIS A 137 8.19 -16.22 7.37
C HIS A 137 8.39 -15.67 5.94
N ARG A 138 7.39 -14.98 5.40
CA ARG A 138 7.40 -14.36 4.06
C ARG A 138 7.69 -12.86 4.19
N TYR A 139 8.97 -12.51 4.13
CA TYR A 139 9.43 -11.12 4.31
C TYR A 139 9.65 -10.35 3.01
N SER A 140 9.17 -10.86 1.87
CA SER A 140 9.26 -10.21 0.56
C SER A 140 7.88 -9.75 0.12
N CYS A 141 7.80 -8.51 -0.38
CA CYS A 141 6.59 -7.95 -0.95
C CYS A 141 6.09 -8.85 -2.10
N PRO A 142 4.83 -9.28 -2.09
CA PRO A 142 4.29 -10.16 -3.14
C PRO A 142 4.19 -9.45 -4.50
N VAL A 143 4.22 -8.11 -4.53
CA VAL A 143 4.10 -7.32 -5.76
C VAL A 143 5.46 -7.10 -6.43
N CYS A 144 6.50 -6.78 -5.66
CA CYS A 144 7.81 -6.36 -6.21
C CYS A 144 9.02 -7.09 -5.62
N SER A 145 8.81 -8.06 -4.73
CA SER A 145 9.83 -8.88 -4.07
C SER A 145 10.80 -8.14 -3.14
N LYS A 146 10.70 -6.82 -2.97
CA LYS A 146 11.46 -6.06 -1.96
C LYS A 146 11.18 -6.53 -0.54
N SER A 147 12.19 -6.47 0.33
CA SER A 147 12.00 -6.75 1.75
C SER A 147 10.98 -5.80 2.38
N ILE A 148 10.08 -6.35 3.21
CA ILE A 148 8.99 -5.58 3.84
C ILE A 148 9.33 -5.05 5.24
N CYS A 149 10.44 -5.51 5.81
CA CYS A 149 10.95 -5.12 7.12
C CYS A 149 12.48 -5.12 7.13
N ASP A 150 13.10 -4.71 8.24
CA ASP A 150 14.55 -4.77 8.41
C ASP A 150 15.05 -6.21 8.51
N MET A 151 15.80 -6.64 7.49
CA MET A 151 16.37 -7.98 7.39
C MET A 151 17.84 -8.04 7.83
N SER A 152 18.40 -6.95 8.38
CA SER A 152 19.83 -6.84 8.73
C SER A 152 20.34 -7.98 9.61
N SER A 153 19.56 -8.41 10.60
CA SER A 153 19.91 -9.54 11.46
C SER A 153 19.96 -10.87 10.69
N VAL A 154 19.04 -11.08 9.75
CA VAL A 154 19.02 -12.27 8.89
C VAL A 154 20.24 -12.27 7.94
N TRP A 155 20.57 -11.11 7.38
CA TRP A 155 21.77 -10.95 6.53
C TRP A 155 23.07 -11.23 7.28
N LYS A 156 23.19 -10.77 8.53
CA LYS A 156 24.35 -11.10 9.39
C LYS A 156 24.46 -12.60 9.67
N ASN A 157 23.35 -13.29 9.89
CA ASN A 157 23.36 -14.74 10.06
C ASN A 157 23.81 -15.46 8.77
N LEU A 158 23.37 -14.99 7.59
CA LEU A 158 23.83 -15.53 6.32
C LEU A 158 25.32 -15.31 6.09
N ASP A 159 25.86 -14.15 6.47
CA ASP A 159 27.32 -13.89 6.42
C ASP A 159 28.09 -14.95 7.22
N GLN A 160 27.61 -15.27 8.44
CA GLN A 160 28.24 -16.29 9.28
C GLN A 160 28.16 -17.68 8.65
N VAL A 161 26.99 -18.09 8.17
CA VAL A 161 26.79 -19.40 7.51
C VAL A 161 27.67 -19.54 6.27
N ILE A 162 27.80 -18.49 5.47
CA ILE A 162 28.67 -18.47 4.28
C ILE A 162 30.14 -18.64 4.69
N SER A 163 30.58 -17.93 5.74
CA SER A 163 31.98 -18.03 6.19
C SER A 163 32.38 -19.42 6.68
N THR A 164 31.42 -20.19 7.22
CA THR A 164 31.64 -21.53 7.76
C THR A 164 31.31 -22.66 6.77
N THR A 165 30.76 -22.34 5.60
CA THR A 165 30.39 -23.32 4.57
C THR A 165 31.39 -23.26 3.41
N PRO A 166 32.40 -24.14 3.35
CA PRO A 166 33.39 -24.12 2.28
C PRO A 166 32.75 -24.47 0.92
N MET A 167 33.11 -23.72 -0.12
CA MET A 167 32.62 -23.99 -1.47
C MET A 167 33.31 -25.21 -2.10
N PRO A 168 32.56 -26.12 -2.74
CA PRO A 168 33.13 -27.20 -3.53
C PRO A 168 34.09 -26.68 -4.61
N ILE A 169 35.15 -27.43 -4.89
CA ILE A 169 36.22 -27.03 -5.82
C ILE A 169 35.67 -26.69 -7.21
N THR A 170 34.67 -27.45 -7.67
CA THR A 170 33.99 -27.22 -8.97
C THR A 170 33.31 -25.86 -9.08
N TYR A 171 33.01 -25.21 -7.95
CA TYR A 171 32.34 -23.91 -7.89
C TYR A 171 33.23 -22.79 -7.33
N LYS A 172 34.46 -23.09 -6.91
CA LYS A 172 35.34 -22.15 -6.20
C LYS A 172 35.58 -20.84 -6.95
N ASN A 173 35.65 -20.89 -8.29
CA ASN A 173 35.85 -19.71 -9.13
C ASN A 173 34.63 -19.39 -10.00
N LYS A 174 33.46 -19.98 -9.69
CA LYS A 174 32.23 -19.74 -10.43
C LYS A 174 31.68 -18.36 -10.07
N MET A 175 31.53 -17.50 -11.06
CA MET A 175 30.90 -16.20 -10.92
C MET A 175 29.47 -16.23 -11.45
N VAL A 176 28.57 -15.45 -10.84
CA VAL A 176 27.18 -15.35 -11.25
C VAL A 176 26.70 -13.92 -11.22
N TRP A 177 25.85 -13.57 -12.19
CA TRP A 177 25.14 -12.31 -12.20
C TRP A 177 23.89 -12.41 -11.34
N ILE A 178 23.68 -11.39 -10.52
CA ILE A 178 22.51 -11.26 -9.66
C ILE A 178 21.85 -9.90 -9.87
N LEU A 179 20.53 -9.85 -9.65
CA LEU A 179 19.76 -8.62 -9.40
C LEU A 179 19.39 -8.60 -7.92
N CYS A 180 19.66 -7.48 -7.24
CA CYS A 180 19.17 -7.26 -5.89
C CYS A 180 17.74 -6.71 -5.93
N ASN A 181 16.80 -7.40 -5.28
CA ASN A 181 15.41 -6.95 -5.23
C ASN A 181 15.25 -5.66 -4.41
N ASP A 182 16.10 -5.45 -3.38
CA ASP A 182 15.97 -4.29 -2.49
C ASP A 182 16.49 -2.98 -3.12
N CYS A 183 17.70 -3.01 -3.70
CA CYS A 183 18.31 -1.81 -4.30
C CYS A 183 18.21 -1.74 -5.82
N GLY A 184 17.79 -2.81 -6.50
CA GLY A 184 17.67 -2.87 -7.97
C GLY A 184 18.99 -2.98 -8.73
N VAL A 185 20.13 -3.04 -8.04
CA VAL A 185 21.46 -3.10 -8.68
C VAL A 185 21.74 -4.51 -9.19
N ASN A 186 22.30 -4.58 -10.40
CA ASN A 186 22.91 -5.79 -10.95
C ASN A 186 24.39 -5.87 -10.55
N SER A 187 24.84 -7.03 -10.09
CA SER A 187 26.25 -7.25 -9.74
C SER A 187 26.72 -8.64 -10.15
N ASN A 188 27.99 -8.75 -10.51
CA ASN A 188 28.66 -10.02 -10.74
C ASN A 188 29.39 -10.42 -9.45
N VAL A 189 29.00 -11.53 -8.84
CA VAL A 189 29.48 -11.95 -7.52
C VAL A 189 29.94 -13.40 -7.54
N GLN A 190 30.77 -13.77 -6.56
CA GLN A 190 31.17 -15.15 -6.36
C GLN A 190 29.94 -16.01 -6.05
N PHE A 191 29.79 -17.11 -6.79
CA PHE A 191 28.72 -18.07 -6.53
C PHE A 191 28.94 -18.73 -5.17
N HIS A 192 27.90 -18.76 -4.36
CA HIS A 192 27.89 -19.50 -3.10
C HIS A 192 26.60 -20.31 -3.00
N ILE A 193 26.70 -21.55 -2.51
CA ILE A 193 25.55 -22.48 -2.49
C ILE A 193 24.44 -22.03 -1.53
N VAL A 194 24.79 -21.23 -0.51
CA VAL A 194 23.86 -20.72 0.50
C VAL A 194 23.07 -19.51 -0.01
N ALA A 195 23.74 -18.43 -0.39
CA ALA A 195 23.09 -17.19 -0.83
C ALA A 195 24.09 -16.26 -1.54
N HIS A 196 23.59 -15.28 -2.29
CA HIS A 196 24.40 -14.31 -3.01
C HIS A 196 24.21 -12.91 -2.43
N LYS A 197 25.29 -12.29 -1.97
CA LYS A 197 25.26 -10.97 -1.34
C LYS A 197 25.28 -9.87 -2.39
N CYS A 198 24.37 -8.90 -2.27
CA CYS A 198 24.49 -7.65 -3.00
C CYS A 198 25.60 -6.79 -2.39
N LEU A 199 26.60 -6.41 -3.18
CA LEU A 199 27.72 -5.59 -2.70
C LEU A 199 27.35 -4.11 -2.51
N SER A 200 26.23 -3.65 -3.08
CA SER A 200 25.80 -2.25 -2.97
C SER A 200 25.04 -1.95 -1.67
N CYS A 201 24.23 -2.90 -1.17
CA CYS A 201 23.39 -2.68 0.02
C CYS A 201 23.50 -3.80 1.07
N ASN A 202 24.38 -4.77 0.87
CA ASN A 202 24.59 -5.94 1.75
C ASN A 202 23.41 -6.89 1.91
N SER A 203 22.31 -6.69 1.16
CA SER A 203 21.16 -7.58 1.17
C SER A 203 21.45 -8.92 0.48
N TYR A 204 20.83 -10.00 0.97
CA TYR A 204 20.77 -11.29 0.28
C TYR A 204 19.42 -11.56 -0.40
N ASN A 205 18.50 -10.58 -0.43
CA ASN A 205 17.27 -10.64 -1.22
C ASN A 205 17.61 -10.42 -2.71
N THR A 206 18.23 -11.44 -3.30
CA THR A 206 18.80 -11.39 -4.64
C THR A 206 18.31 -12.57 -5.46
N ARG A 207 18.23 -12.39 -6.78
CA ARG A 207 17.95 -13.47 -7.74
C ARG A 207 19.06 -13.55 -8.77
N GLN A 208 19.42 -14.77 -9.16
CA GLN A 208 20.35 -14.97 -10.26
C GLN A 208 19.69 -14.56 -11.57
N ILE A 209 20.44 -13.89 -12.44
CA ILE A 209 20.02 -13.49 -13.78
C ILE A 209 21.00 -14.05 -14.81
N GLN A 210 20.54 -14.21 -16.05
CA GLN A 210 21.47 -14.44 -17.16
C GLN A 210 22.29 -13.15 -17.34
N GLY A 211 23.62 -13.29 -17.51
CA GLY A 211 24.53 -12.14 -17.51
C GLY A 211 24.14 -11.07 -18.52
N VAL A 212 24.54 -9.82 -18.24
CA VAL A 212 24.27 -8.70 -19.16
C VAL A 212 24.95 -9.00 -20.50
N PRO A 213 24.21 -9.09 -21.63
CA PRO A 213 24.82 -9.12 -22.94
C PRO A 213 25.63 -7.83 -23.12
N SER A 214 26.88 -7.92 -23.55
CA SER A 214 27.62 -6.75 -24.02
C SER A 214 26.81 -6.03 -25.11
N SER A 215 26.61 -4.72 -24.96
CA SER A 215 25.74 -3.88 -25.76
C SER A 215 26.12 -3.82 -27.25
N SER A 216 25.14 -3.97 -28.15
CA SER A 216 24.79 -3.05 -29.25
C SER A 216 24.00 -3.76 -30.37
N CYS A 217 22.74 -3.38 -30.55
CA CYS A 217 22.21 -3.23 -31.90
C CYS A 217 21.43 -1.92 -31.93
N SER A 218 22.05 -0.88 -32.49
CA SER A 218 21.34 0.31 -32.90
C SER A 218 20.68 -0.05 -34.23
N SER A 219 19.41 -0.46 -34.22
CA SER A 219 18.64 -0.52 -35.45
C SER A 219 18.21 0.90 -35.80
N ARG A 220 19.11 1.64 -36.48
CA ARG A 220 18.70 2.73 -37.36
C ARG A 220 17.83 2.12 -38.45
N VAL A 221 16.56 2.48 -38.48
CA VAL A 221 15.71 2.25 -39.65
C VAL A 221 15.77 3.55 -40.45
N GLU A 222 16.44 3.51 -41.60
CA GLU A 222 16.40 4.58 -42.58
C GLU A 222 15.02 4.59 -43.25
N GLU A 223 14.36 5.74 -43.17
CA GLU A 223 13.18 6.09 -43.96
C GLU A 223 13.58 6.09 -45.44
N THR A 224 13.05 5.11 -46.21
CA THR A 224 13.10 5.20 -47.67
C THR A 224 11.73 5.66 -48.16
N VAL A 225 11.71 6.93 -48.57
CA VAL A 225 10.65 7.54 -49.37
C VAL A 225 10.53 6.79 -50.69
N ARG A 226 9.32 6.33 -51.03
CA ARG A 226 8.76 6.30 -52.39
C ARG A 226 7.26 6.10 -52.35
#